data_AF-A0ABD1R633-F1
#
_entry.id   AF-A0ABD1R633-F1
#
_cell.length_a   1.000
_cell.length_b   1.000
_cell.length_c   1.000
_cell.angle_alpha   90.00
_cell.angle_beta   90.00
_cell.angle_gamma   90.00
#
_symmetry.space_group_name_H-M   'P 1'
#
loop_
_entity.id
_entity.type
_entity.pdbx_description
1 polymer ?
#
loop_
_entity_poly.entity_id
_entity_poly.type
_entity_poly.pdbx_seq_one_letter_code
_entity_poly.pdbx_strand_id
1 'polypeptide(L)'
;MAADKVLMGWEERVIRQENGKRLVHYHIRDTTGNSVLAVVGTYRSVGHMIYSVTEDFIRVFGFTRTVHSGTKWLTRREVVNWLVSVTSRGGPIANSRANG
;
A
#
# COMPACT_ATOMS: atom_id res chain seq x y z
N MET A 1 -23.90 -16.80 0.21
CA MET A 1 -23.02 -16.28 -0.85
C MET A 1 -21.73 -15.83 -0.19
N ALA A 2 -20.71 -16.69 -0.19
CA ALA A 2 -19.38 -16.28 0.27
C ALA A 2 -18.87 -15.27 -0.75
N ALA A 3 -18.75 -14.00 -0.35
CA ALA A 3 -18.05 -13.02 -1.17
C ALA A 3 -16.69 -13.62 -1.50
N ASP A 4 -16.41 -13.80 -2.78
CA ASP A 4 -15.12 -14.28 -3.29
C ASP A 4 -14.05 -13.38 -2.68
N LYS A 5 -13.43 -13.86 -1.61
CA LYS A 5 -12.55 -13.06 -0.78
C LYS A 5 -11.25 -13.02 -1.54
N VAL A 6 -11.12 -12.03 -2.42
CA VAL A 6 -9.91 -11.85 -3.22
C VAL A 6 -8.72 -11.84 -2.26
N LEU A 7 -7.88 -12.86 -2.36
CA LEU A 7 -6.68 -12.94 -1.54
C LEU A 7 -5.76 -11.81 -2.02
N MET A 8 -5.39 -10.96 -1.08
CA MET A 8 -4.47 -9.88 -1.34
C MET A 8 -3.15 -10.20 -0.65
N GLY A 9 -2.05 -10.08 -1.40
CA GLY A 9 -0.69 -10.11 -0.87
C GLY A 9 -0.09 -8.71 -0.88
N TRP A 10 1.03 -8.53 -0.20
CA TRP A 10 1.83 -7.33 -0.32
C TRP A 10 3.31 -7.70 -0.50
N GLU A 11 4.05 -6.82 -1.16
CA GLU A 11 5.48 -6.98 -1.40
C GLU A 11 6.23 -5.68 -1.13
N GLU A 12 7.44 -5.79 -0.60
CA GLU A 12 8.37 -4.68 -0.42
C GLU A 12 9.37 -4.67 -1.58
N ARG A 13 9.50 -3.53 -2.28
CA ARG A 13 10.46 -3.34 -3.37
C ARG A 13 11.39 -2.17 -3.05
N VAL A 14 12.69 -2.43 -2.98
CA VAL A 14 13.70 -1.37 -2.83
C VAL A 14 14.02 -0.82 -4.22
N ILE A 15 13.66 0.45 -4.45
CA ILE A 15 13.80 1.09 -5.77
C ILE A 15 15.15 1.78 -5.90
N ARG A 16 15.61 2.46 -4.84
CA ARG A 16 16.93 3.10 -4.81
C ARG A 16 17.58 2.91 -3.45
N GLN A 17 18.88 2.62 -3.48
CA GLN A 17 19.76 2.54 -2.32
C GLN A 17 21.14 3.10 -2.72
N GLU A 18 21.26 4.42 -2.77
CA GLU A 18 22.51 5.12 -3.11
C GLU A 18 22.83 6.16 -2.05
N ASN A 19 24.11 6.26 -1.66
CA ASN A 19 24.63 7.29 -0.74
C ASN A 19 23.78 7.50 0.53
N GLY A 20 23.28 6.42 1.13
CA GLY A 20 22.44 6.48 2.34
C GLY A 20 20.98 6.92 2.10
N LYS A 21 20.61 7.31 0.87
CA LYS A 21 19.21 7.56 0.48
C LYS A 21 18.56 6.22 0.12
N ARG A 22 17.49 5.89 0.84
CA ARG A 22 16.67 4.70 0.60
C ARG A 22 15.28 5.09 0.12
N LEU A 23 14.86 4.51 -1.00
CA LEU A 23 13.51 4.57 -1.53
C LEU A 23 12.93 3.16 -1.58
N VAL A 24 11.82 2.94 -0.87
CA VAL A 24 11.14 1.65 -0.76
C VAL A 24 9.69 1.82 -1.15
N HIS A 25 9.20 0.96 -2.01
CA HIS A 25 7.81 0.92 -2.44
C HIS A 25 7.16 -0.34 -1.86
N TYR A 26 5.97 -0.19 -1.31
CA TYR A 26 5.14 -1.32 -0.89
C TYR A 26 3.99 -1.45 -1.86
N HIS A 27 3.92 -2.58 -2.54
CA HIS A 27 2.85 -2.89 -3.47
C HIS A 27 1.87 -3.87 -2.84
N ILE A 28 0.58 -3.67 -3.08
CA ILE A 28 -0.46 -4.66 -2.79
C ILE A 28 -0.83 -5.33 -4.10
N ARG A 29 -0.88 -6.65 -4.10
CA ARG A 29 -1.19 -7.47 -5.27
C ARG A 29 -2.39 -8.35 -4.99
N ASP A 30 -3.29 -8.44 -5.96
CA ASP A 30 -4.43 -9.36 -5.91
C ASP A 30 -4.15 -10.69 -6.62
N THR A 31 -5.05 -11.67 -6.44
CA THR A 31 -4.97 -12.97 -7.13
C THR A 31 -5.16 -12.91 -8.63
N THR A 32 -5.73 -11.82 -9.15
CA THR A 32 -5.95 -11.61 -10.59
C THR A 32 -4.72 -11.04 -11.28
N GLY A 33 -3.68 -10.67 -10.52
CA GLY A 33 -2.41 -10.17 -11.01
C GLY A 33 -2.29 -8.65 -11.04
N ASN A 34 -3.30 -7.89 -10.62
CA ASN A 34 -3.16 -6.45 -10.52
C ASN A 34 -2.31 -6.10 -9.29
N SER A 35 -1.43 -5.13 -9.46
CA SER A 35 -0.61 -4.59 -8.39
C SER A 35 -0.81 -3.08 -8.29
N VAL A 36 -1.11 -2.57 -7.11
CA VAL A 36 -1.14 -1.13 -6.83
C VAL A 36 0.01 -0.76 -5.92
N LEU A 37 0.63 0.40 -6.15
CA LEU A 37 1.56 0.98 -5.20
C LEU A 37 0.74 1.53 -4.02
N ALA A 38 1.01 1.04 -2.81
CA ALA A 38 0.25 1.41 -1.61
C ALA A 38 0.96 2.45 -0.75
N VAL A 39 2.27 2.26 -0.53
CA VAL A 39 3.06 3.11 0.36
C VAL A 39 4.43 3.35 -0.24
N VAL A 40 4.89 4.59 -0.14
CA VAL A 40 6.24 4.98 -0.53
C VAL A 40 7.01 5.41 0.69
N GLY A 41 8.06 4.65 1.01
CA GLY A 41 9.07 4.93 2.02
C GLY A 41 10.22 5.73 1.43
N THR A 42 10.30 7.02 1.78
CA THR A 42 11.39 7.90 1.39
C THR A 42 12.32 8.17 2.55
N TYR A 43 13.61 8.25 2.27
CA TYR A 43 14.58 8.81 3.20
C TYR A 43 14.30 10.31 3.40
N ARG A 44 14.06 10.72 4.65
CA ARG A 44 13.83 12.12 5.02
C ARG A 44 15.10 12.77 5.56
N SER A 45 15.83 12.07 6.43
CA SER A 45 17.02 12.55 7.14
C SER A 45 17.87 11.37 7.62
N VAL A 46 19.06 11.62 8.19
CA VAL A 46 20.00 10.56 8.63
C VAL A 46 19.31 9.54 9.52
N GLY A 47 19.19 8.30 9.05
CA GLY A 47 18.54 7.21 9.76
C GLY A 47 17.01 7.26 9.82
N HIS A 48 16.37 8.27 9.25
CA HIS A 48 14.93 8.46 9.30
C HIS A 48 14.29 8.28 7.93
N MET A 49 13.45 7.24 7.83
CA MET A 49 12.51 7.07 6.73
C MET A 49 11.15 7.63 7.10
N ILE A 50 10.44 8.16 6.11
CA ILE A 50 9.02 8.46 6.18
C ILE A 50 8.31 7.60 5.16
N TYR A 51 7.18 7.03 5.55
CA TYR A 51 6.34 6.23 4.69
C TYR A 51 5.01 6.95 4.48
N SER A 52 4.64 7.23 3.25
CA SER A 52 3.39 7.92 2.91
C SER A 52 2.51 7.03 2.05
N VAL A 53 1.20 7.00 2.33
CA VAL A 53 0.21 6.35 1.46
C VAL A 53 0.13 7.08 0.13
N THR A 54 0.02 6.34 -0.97
CA THR A 54 -0.11 6.91 -2.31
C THR A 54 -1.57 7.20 -2.67
N GLU A 55 -1.77 8.18 -3.56
CA GLU A 55 -3.10 8.46 -4.11
C GLU A 55 -3.63 7.32 -4.97
N ASP A 56 -2.76 6.55 -5.65
CA ASP A 56 -3.14 5.38 -6.43
C ASP A 56 -3.92 4.35 -5.59
N PHE A 57 -3.42 4.07 -4.38
CA PHE A 57 -4.11 3.17 -3.46
C PHE A 57 -5.46 3.72 -3.03
N ILE A 58 -5.53 5.01 -2.70
CA ILE A 58 -6.80 5.66 -2.32
C ILE A 58 -7.79 5.64 -3.49
N ARG A 59 -7.33 5.75 -4.74
CA ARG A 59 -8.18 5.69 -5.93
C ARG A 59 -8.74 4.29 -6.17
N VAL A 60 -7.94 3.24 -5.98
CA VAL A 60 -8.32 1.84 -6.26
C VAL A 60 -9.12 1.23 -5.11
N PHE A 61 -8.69 1.46 -3.87
CA PHE A 61 -9.27 0.84 -2.67
C PHE A 61 -10.22 1.77 -1.90
N GLY A 62 -10.32 3.05 -2.31
CA GLY A 62 -11.05 4.07 -1.58
C GLY A 62 -10.35 4.50 -0.29
N PHE A 63 -10.95 5.45 0.43
CA PHE A 63 -10.58 5.71 1.81
C PHE A 63 -10.94 4.51 2.67
N THR A 64 -9.96 3.70 3.04
CA THR A 64 -10.16 2.73 4.11
C THR A 64 -10.37 3.51 5.42
N ARG A 65 -11.25 3.06 6.33
CA ARG A 65 -11.46 3.71 7.65
C ARG A 65 -10.17 3.92 8.47
N THR A 66 -9.07 3.28 8.06
CA THR A 66 -7.78 3.27 8.75
C THR A 66 -6.75 4.27 8.23
N VAL A 67 -6.82 4.73 6.97
CA VAL A 67 -5.81 5.66 6.39
C VAL A 67 -6.41 6.61 5.34
N HIS A 68 -5.80 7.79 5.21
CA HIS A 68 -6.13 8.83 4.23
C HIS A 68 -4.85 9.29 3.50
N SER A 69 -4.97 10.05 2.41
CA SER A 69 -3.85 10.51 1.57
C SER A 69 -2.75 11.28 2.31
N GLY A 70 -3.03 11.80 3.52
CA GLY A 70 -2.07 12.47 4.39
C GLY A 70 -1.39 11.57 5.44
N THR A 71 -1.73 10.29 5.53
CA THR A 71 -1.15 9.40 6.54
C THR A 71 0.34 9.18 6.27
N LYS A 72 1.15 9.50 7.29
CA LYS A 72 2.60 9.32 7.28
C LYS A 72 2.99 8.45 8.47
N TRP A 73 3.77 7.40 8.21
CA TRP A 73 4.39 6.58 9.25
C TRP A 73 5.88 6.84 9.33
N LEU A 74 6.42 6.70 10.54
CA LEU A 74 7.84 6.92 10.82
C LEU A 74 8.61 5.60 10.88
N THR A 75 7.92 4.47 11.07
CA THR A 75 8.54 3.16 11.19
C THR A 75 8.03 2.18 10.14
N ARG A 76 8.92 1.30 9.67
CA ARG A 76 8.55 0.17 8.78
C ARG A 76 7.49 -0.72 9.42
N ARG A 77 7.55 -0.89 10.75
CA ARG A 77 6.62 -1.74 11.49
C ARG A 77 5.18 -1.26 11.36
N GLU A 78 4.93 0.04 11.46
CA GLU A 78 3.58 0.60 11.30
C GLU A 78 3.03 0.34 9.90
N VAL A 79 3.86 0.52 8.86
CA VAL A 79 3.48 0.21 7.47
C VAL A 79 3.13 -1.25 7.30
N VAL A 80 3.98 -2.16 7.79
CA VAL A 80 3.76 -3.61 7.68
C VAL A 80 2.51 -4.04 8.43
N ASN A 81 2.28 -3.51 9.63
CA ASN A 81 1.07 -3.81 10.40
C ASN A 81 -0.19 -3.35 9.64
N TRP A 82 -0.16 -2.14 9.07
CA TRP A 82 -1.25 -1.64 8.24
C TRP A 82 -1.47 -2.50 6.99
N LEU A 83 -0.41 -2.89 6.28
CA LEU A 83 -0.48 -3.77 5.10
C LEU A 83 -1.12 -5.12 5.45
N VAL A 84 -0.69 -5.76 6.54
CA VAL A 84 -1.31 -7.01 7.03
C VAL A 84 -2.79 -6.79 7.36
N SER A 85 -3.12 -5.65 7.97
CA SER A 85 -4.51 -5.30 8.32
C SER A 85 -5.39 -5.13 7.09
N VAL A 86 -4.88 -4.52 6.00
CA VAL A 86 -5.64 -4.30 4.77
C VAL A 86 -5.77 -5.57 3.94
N THR A 87 -4.69 -6.36 3.82
CA THR A 87 -4.72 -7.61 3.05
C THR A 87 -5.52 -8.71 3.73
N SER A 88 -5.50 -8.81 5.06
CA SER A 88 -6.32 -9.77 5.82
C SER A 88 -7.82 -9.47 5.69
N ARG A 89 -8.18 -8.18 5.52
CA ARG A 89 -9.59 -7.78 5.42
C ARG A 89 -10.24 -8.16 4.09
N GLY A 90 -9.50 -8.37 3.00
CA GLY A 90 -10.11 -8.78 1.72
C GLY A 90 -11.25 -7.83 1.32
N GLY A 91 -10.99 -6.52 1.28
CA GLY A 91 -11.97 -5.50 0.90
C GLY A 91 -12.16 -5.41 -0.63
N PRO A 92 -13.28 -4.85 -1.10
CA PRO A 92 -13.64 -4.88 -2.52
C PRO A 92 -12.60 -4.12 -3.33
N ILE A 93 -11.95 -4.82 -4.25
CA ILE A 93 -11.30 -4.18 -5.39
C ILE A 93 -12.45 -3.66 -6.21
N ALA A 94 -12.73 -2.35 -6.09
CA ALA A 94 -13.72 -1.70 -6.93
C ALA A 94 -13.20 -1.75 -8.37
N ASN A 95 -13.47 -2.85 -9.06
CA ASN A 95 -13.30 -2.94 -10.49
C ASN A 95 -14.39 -2.06 -11.09
N SER A 96 -14.08 -0.78 -11.30
CA SER A 96 -14.92 0.15 -12.04
C SER A 96 -14.96 -0.28 -13.50
N ARG A 97 -15.71 -1.34 -13.77
CA ARG A 97 -16.37 -1.55 -15.05
C ARG A 97 -17.55 -0.58 -15.11
N ALA A 98 -17.25 0.69 -15.37
CA ALA A 98 -18.25 1.63 -15.84
C ALA A 98 -18.51 1.34 -17.32
N ASN A 99 -19.53 0.52 -17.59
CA ASN A 99 -20.26 0.52 -18.85
C ASN A 99 -21.73 0.70 -18.49
N GLY A 100 -22.30 1.81 -18.94
CA GLY A 100 -23.68 2.23 -18.76
C GLY A 100 -23.88 3.60 -19.36
#